data_AF-A0AAJ0X2F7-F1
#
_entry.id   AF-A0AAJ0X2F7-F1
#
_cell.length_a   1.000
_cell.length_b   1.000
_cell.length_c   1.000
_cell.angle_alpha   90.00
_cell.angle_beta   90.00
_cell.angle_gamma   90.00
#
_symmetry.space_group_name_H-M   'P 1'
#
loop_
_entity.id
_entity.type
_entity.pdbx_description
1 polymer ?
#
loop_
_entity_poly.entity_id
_entity_poly.type
_entity_poly.pdbx_seq_one_letter_code
_entity_poly.pdbx_strand_id
1 'polypeptide(L)'
;MLPAFPIRKVLPLTRRFFAGPSRALVQMNPSLKYFLDATRTEETPEEYATLGLANAIFMGASTFFIVFSLALFAGKPLEFFGFAVFGGASFAVMTVFYWMSFPRIHAKKRAQLIDRELLFALRDVSVEMDAGMSFVDALELLTEGYGTLSEEMNEVVKDIRIGTSAEDAIERNMHKNVSRLYKSAALRIVSGIRSGADIPTLLAVVIENLTEEVKAQVKSYGQEINLWATLYLIVGIVLPSMGLTLMVMLSTFTGLVFTPTLIYIIGIFLLVFHASAIGLLKSRRPLLEV
;
A
#
# COMPACT_ATOMS: atom_id res chain seq x y z
N MET A 1 -11.65 2.82 -7.30
CA MET A 1 -12.72 1.82 -7.11
C MET A 1 -12.11 0.52 -6.61
N LEU A 2 -12.61 -0.03 -5.50
CA LEU A 2 -12.44 -1.47 -5.26
C LEU A 2 -12.91 -2.19 -6.53
N PRO A 3 -12.30 -3.32 -6.93
CA PRO A 3 -12.84 -4.10 -8.03
C PRO A 3 -14.29 -4.42 -7.68
N ALA A 4 -15.21 -3.84 -8.44
CA ALA A 4 -16.64 -4.09 -8.37
C ALA A 4 -16.85 -5.53 -8.83
N PHE A 5 -16.54 -6.47 -7.95
CA PHE A 5 -16.67 -7.88 -8.26
C PHE A 5 -18.16 -8.22 -8.27
N PRO A 6 -18.65 -9.01 -9.24
CA PRO A 6 -20.03 -9.50 -9.31
C PRO A 6 -20.42 -10.44 -8.15
N ILE A 7 -19.67 -10.47 -7.04
CA ILE A 7 -19.81 -11.39 -5.91
C ILE A 7 -20.80 -10.85 -4.86
N ARG A 8 -21.24 -9.57 -4.92
CA ARG A 8 -22.27 -9.05 -4.00
C ARG A 8 -23.57 -9.87 -4.07
N LYS A 9 -23.88 -10.49 -5.22
CA LYS A 9 -25.03 -11.39 -5.41
C LYS A 9 -24.91 -12.72 -4.65
N VAL A 10 -23.70 -13.13 -4.26
CA VAL A 10 -23.41 -14.41 -3.59
C VAL A 10 -23.33 -14.25 -2.06
N LEU A 11 -23.24 -13.01 -1.58
CA LEU A 11 -23.17 -12.65 -0.15
C LEU A 11 -24.25 -13.30 0.73
N PRO A 12 -25.55 -13.34 0.36
CA PRO A 12 -26.57 -13.96 1.22
C PRO A 12 -26.37 -15.47 1.39
N LEU A 13 -25.80 -16.14 0.37
CA LEU A 13 -25.56 -17.58 0.39
C LEU A 13 -24.30 -17.92 1.19
N THR A 14 -23.23 -17.14 1.03
CA THR A 14 -21.92 -17.41 1.66
C THR A 14 -21.88 -17.01 3.13
N ARG A 15 -22.66 -16.00 3.55
CA ARG A 15 -22.69 -15.52 4.94
C ARG A 15 -23.06 -16.62 5.95
N ARG A 16 -23.97 -17.54 5.58
CA ARG A 16 -24.39 -18.64 6.47
C ARG A 16 -23.31 -19.69 6.71
N PHE A 17 -22.46 -19.95 5.71
CA PHE A 17 -21.41 -20.96 5.79
C PHE A 17 -20.08 -20.40 6.33
N PHE A 18 -19.76 -19.14 6.04
CA PHE A 18 -18.46 -18.55 6.37
C PHE A 18 -18.46 -17.58 7.56
N ALA A 19 -19.58 -17.41 8.28
CA ALA A 19 -19.67 -16.50 9.42
C ALA A 19 -18.67 -16.79 10.56
N GLY A 20 -18.38 -18.05 10.84
CA GLY A 20 -17.40 -18.43 11.88
C GLY A 20 -15.97 -18.08 11.47
N PRO A 21 -15.46 -18.61 10.35
CA PRO A 21 -14.12 -18.32 9.85
C PRO A 21 -13.88 -16.83 9.54
N SER A 22 -14.88 -16.11 9.02
CA SER A 22 -14.75 -14.68 8.73
C SER A 22 -14.56 -13.85 10.00
N ARG A 23 -15.28 -14.17 11.09
CA ARG A 23 -15.09 -13.51 12.39
C ARG A 23 -13.70 -13.75 12.96
N ALA A 24 -13.19 -14.99 12.84
CA ALA A 24 -11.82 -15.29 13.26
C ALA A 24 -10.78 -14.47 12.48
N LEU A 25 -10.95 -14.34 11.16
CA LEU A 25 -10.08 -13.51 10.32
C LEU A 25 -10.13 -12.03 10.69
N VAL A 26 -11.32 -11.49 10.98
CA VAL A 26 -11.47 -10.09 11.41
C VAL A 26 -10.83 -9.87 12.78
N GLN A 27 -10.96 -10.82 13.72
CA GLN A 27 -10.29 -10.74 15.02
C GLN A 27 -8.76 -10.80 14.92
N MET A 28 -8.23 -11.60 14.00
CA MET A 28 -6.79 -11.65 13.71
C MET A 28 -6.27 -10.37 13.05
N ASN A 29 -7.13 -9.61 12.37
CA ASN A 29 -6.76 -8.34 11.75
C ASN A 29 -7.72 -7.20 12.12
N PRO A 30 -7.64 -6.67 13.36
CA PRO A 30 -8.51 -5.59 13.83
C PRO A 30 -8.39 -4.30 12.99
N SER A 31 -7.23 -4.11 12.34
CA SER A 31 -6.96 -2.94 11.50
C SER A 31 -7.73 -2.94 10.18
N LEU A 32 -8.36 -4.05 9.81
CA LEU A 32 -9.11 -4.18 8.56
C LEU A 32 -10.25 -3.17 8.47
N LYS A 33 -11.00 -2.95 9.57
CA LYS A 33 -12.09 -1.97 9.61
C LYS A 33 -11.59 -0.57 9.25
N TYR A 34 -10.49 -0.15 9.88
CA TYR A 34 -9.89 1.15 9.64
C TYR A 34 -9.46 1.35 8.18
N PHE A 35 -8.90 0.33 7.51
CA PHE A 35 -8.53 0.44 6.10
C PHE A 35 -9.73 0.38 5.14
N LEU A 36 -10.79 -0.36 5.49
CA LEU A 36 -12.02 -0.40 4.70
C LEU A 36 -12.75 0.95 4.74
N ASP A 37 -12.87 1.54 5.93
CA ASP A 37 -13.45 2.88 6.12
C ASP A 37 -12.71 3.91 5.26
N ALA A 38 -11.38 3.85 5.23
CA ALA A 38 -10.53 4.72 4.41
C ALA A 38 -10.65 4.49 2.89
N THR A 39 -11.15 3.33 2.46
CA THR A 39 -11.43 3.03 1.06
C THR A 39 -12.86 3.37 0.63
N ARG A 40 -13.68 3.94 1.55
CA ARG A 40 -15.08 4.33 1.34
C ARG A 40 -15.95 3.18 0.83
N THR A 41 -15.75 2.00 1.42
CA THR A 41 -16.43 0.78 1.01
C THR A 41 -17.66 0.56 1.89
N GLU A 42 -18.81 0.29 1.29
CA GLU A 42 -20.06 0.03 2.03
C GLU A 42 -20.04 -1.30 2.81
N GLU A 43 -19.07 -2.17 2.56
CA GLU A 43 -19.02 -3.52 3.11
C GLU A 43 -18.53 -3.53 4.56
N THR A 44 -19.21 -4.28 5.42
CA THR A 44 -18.71 -4.52 6.77
C THR A 44 -17.44 -5.40 6.73
N PRO A 45 -16.53 -5.31 7.73
CA PRO A 45 -15.33 -6.14 7.77
C PRO A 45 -15.61 -7.64 7.70
N GLU A 46 -16.72 -8.07 8.30
CA GLU A 46 -17.16 -9.47 8.26
C GLU A 46 -17.61 -9.87 6.85
N GLU A 47 -18.39 -9.03 6.16
CA GLU A 47 -18.84 -9.28 4.80
C GLU A 47 -17.66 -9.33 3.83
N TYR A 48 -16.72 -8.39 3.95
CA TYR A 48 -15.49 -8.38 3.15
C TYR A 48 -14.67 -9.67 3.34
N ALA A 49 -14.52 -10.13 4.57
CA ALA A 49 -13.82 -11.39 4.88
C ALA A 49 -14.57 -12.61 4.34
N THR A 50 -15.90 -12.64 4.40
CA THR A 50 -16.69 -13.75 3.80
C THR A 50 -16.53 -13.82 2.28
N LEU A 51 -16.50 -12.67 1.60
CA LEU A 51 -16.26 -12.60 0.16
C LEU A 51 -14.85 -13.07 -0.19
N GLY A 52 -13.85 -12.69 0.61
CA GLY A 52 -12.47 -13.16 0.44
C GLY A 52 -12.33 -14.67 0.58
N LEU A 53 -12.99 -15.27 1.58
CA LEU A 53 -13.00 -16.72 1.78
C LEU A 53 -13.70 -17.46 0.63
N ALA A 54 -14.86 -16.96 0.18
CA ALA A 54 -15.57 -17.55 -0.94
C ALA A 54 -14.72 -17.49 -2.23
N ASN A 55 -14.08 -16.36 -2.49
CA ASN A 55 -13.18 -16.19 -3.63
C ASN A 55 -11.96 -17.13 -3.53
N ALA A 56 -11.37 -17.28 -2.35
CA ALA A 56 -10.25 -18.18 -2.14
C ALA A 56 -10.59 -19.65 -2.41
N ILE A 57 -11.78 -20.11 -2.00
CA ILE A 57 -12.25 -21.46 -2.28
C ILE A 57 -12.50 -21.64 -3.78
N PHE A 58 -13.14 -20.67 -4.43
CA PHE A 58 -13.37 -20.71 -5.87
C PHE A 58 -12.06 -20.77 -6.67
N MET A 59 -11.09 -19.91 -6.32
CA MET A 59 -9.76 -19.86 -6.91
C MET A 59 -8.98 -21.16 -6.66
N GLY A 60 -8.99 -21.66 -5.43
CA GLY A 60 -8.33 -22.92 -5.06
C GLY A 60 -8.92 -24.14 -5.78
N ALA A 61 -10.25 -24.23 -5.87
CA ALA A 61 -10.94 -25.29 -6.61
C ALA A 61 -10.63 -25.20 -8.11
N SER A 62 -10.62 -23.99 -8.68
CA SER A 62 -10.26 -23.79 -10.09
C SER A 62 -8.83 -24.27 -10.38
N THR A 63 -7.87 -23.91 -9.54
CA THR A 63 -6.48 -24.39 -9.65
C THR A 63 -6.39 -25.90 -9.51
N PHE A 64 -7.10 -26.50 -8.55
CA PHE A 64 -7.19 -27.95 -8.41
C PHE A 64 -7.68 -28.61 -9.71
N PHE A 65 -8.81 -28.15 -10.27
CA PHE A 65 -9.38 -28.72 -11.49
C PHE A 65 -8.47 -28.55 -12.70
N ILE A 66 -7.76 -27.42 -12.83
CA ILE A 66 -6.80 -27.20 -13.91
C ILE A 66 -5.64 -28.19 -13.81
N VAL A 67 -5.01 -28.30 -12.63
CA VAL A 67 -3.86 -29.21 -12.43
C VAL A 67 -4.29 -30.67 -12.56
N PHE A 68 -5.46 -31.03 -12.04
CA PHE A 68 -5.99 -32.38 -12.14
C PHE A 68 -6.39 -32.74 -13.58
N SER A 69 -6.96 -31.81 -14.34
CA SER A 69 -7.26 -32.00 -15.77
C SER A 69 -5.97 -32.27 -16.56
N LEU A 70 -4.92 -31.48 -16.34
CA LEU A 70 -3.61 -31.71 -16.96
C LEU A 70 -3.03 -33.09 -16.59
N ALA A 71 -3.20 -33.52 -15.34
CA ALA A 71 -2.77 -34.85 -14.91
C ALA A 71 -3.52 -36.00 -15.60
N LEU A 72 -4.82 -35.82 -15.88
CA LEU A 72 -5.61 -36.77 -16.67
C LEU A 72 -5.10 -36.86 -18.11
N PHE A 73 -4.83 -35.72 -18.74
CA PHE A 73 -4.24 -35.68 -20.10
C PHE A 73 -2.85 -36.33 -20.15
N ALA A 74 -2.05 -36.20 -19.11
CA ALA A 74 -0.73 -36.83 -19.01
C ALA A 74 -0.80 -38.35 -18.70
N GLY A 75 -1.99 -38.91 -18.44
CA GLY A 75 -2.18 -40.33 -18.10
C GLY A 75 -1.67 -40.73 -16.72
N LYS A 76 -1.38 -39.76 -15.83
CA LYS A 76 -0.79 -39.98 -14.50
C LYS A 76 -1.60 -39.33 -13.37
N PRO A 77 -2.91 -39.57 -13.25
CA PRO A 77 -3.76 -38.86 -12.29
C PRO A 77 -3.39 -39.12 -10.83
N LEU A 78 -2.94 -40.35 -10.48
CA LEU A 78 -2.56 -40.69 -9.11
C LEU A 78 -1.29 -39.97 -8.63
N GLU A 79 -0.28 -39.86 -9.50
CA GLU A 79 1.00 -39.21 -9.16
C GLU A 79 0.83 -37.71 -8.93
N PHE A 80 -0.07 -37.06 -9.68
CA PHE A 80 -0.30 -35.63 -9.62
C PHE A 80 -1.43 -35.21 -8.68
N PHE A 81 -2.21 -36.14 -8.13
CA PHE A 81 -3.32 -35.82 -7.21
C PHE A 81 -2.83 -35.03 -6.00
N GLY A 82 -1.72 -35.44 -5.38
CA GLY A 82 -1.10 -34.73 -4.26
C GLY A 82 -0.69 -33.30 -4.63
N PHE A 83 -0.11 -33.12 -5.82
CA PHE A 83 0.26 -31.81 -6.34
C PHE A 83 -0.95 -30.92 -6.64
N ALA A 84 -2.05 -31.49 -7.16
CA ALA A 84 -3.28 -30.75 -7.41
C ALA A 84 -3.92 -30.26 -6.11
N VAL A 85 -4.01 -31.12 -5.08
CA VAL A 85 -4.54 -30.75 -3.76
C VAL A 85 -3.67 -29.69 -3.10
N PHE A 86 -2.35 -29.90 -3.08
CA PHE A 86 -1.41 -28.94 -2.50
C PHE A 86 -1.38 -27.60 -3.25
N GLY A 87 -1.40 -27.64 -4.58
CA GLY A 87 -1.47 -26.46 -5.44
C GLY A 87 -2.76 -25.67 -5.23
N GLY A 88 -3.91 -26.34 -5.18
CA GLY A 88 -5.20 -25.70 -4.90
C GLY A 88 -5.25 -25.08 -3.50
N ALA A 89 -4.78 -25.80 -2.47
CA ALA A 89 -4.76 -25.31 -1.09
C ALA A 89 -3.81 -24.11 -0.90
N SER A 90 -2.58 -24.20 -1.43
CA SER A 90 -1.61 -23.11 -1.37
C SER A 90 -2.12 -21.85 -2.09
N PHE A 91 -2.74 -22.01 -3.26
CA PHE A 91 -3.32 -20.89 -4.00
C PHE A 91 -4.51 -20.25 -3.27
N ALA A 92 -5.35 -21.05 -2.62
CA ALA A 92 -6.44 -20.53 -1.78
C ALA A 92 -5.90 -19.69 -0.60
N VAL A 93 -4.89 -20.19 0.12
CA VAL A 93 -4.25 -19.46 1.23
C VAL A 93 -3.64 -18.15 0.74
N MET A 94 -2.93 -18.19 -0.39
CA MET A 94 -2.32 -16.99 -0.99
C MET A 94 -3.38 -15.97 -1.41
N THR A 95 -4.53 -16.42 -1.92
CA THR A 95 -5.67 -15.56 -2.28
C THR A 95 -6.26 -14.87 -1.06
N VAL A 96 -6.45 -15.58 0.05
CA VAL A 96 -6.92 -14.99 1.32
C VAL A 96 -5.96 -13.90 1.80
N PHE A 97 -4.65 -14.18 1.79
CA PHE A 97 -3.64 -13.22 2.23
C PHE A 97 -3.61 -11.96 1.35
N TYR A 98 -3.68 -12.14 0.03
CA TYR A 98 -3.76 -11.04 -0.93
C TYR A 98 -5.02 -10.20 -0.71
N TRP A 99 -6.18 -10.86 -0.57
CA TRP A 99 -7.47 -10.20 -0.36
C TRP A 99 -7.48 -9.37 0.92
N MET A 100 -7.02 -9.92 2.05
CA MET A 100 -6.95 -9.17 3.31
C MET A 100 -5.96 -8.00 3.29
N SER A 101 -4.92 -8.09 2.46
CA SER A 101 -3.92 -7.01 2.32
C SER A 101 -4.35 -5.91 1.36
N PHE A 102 -5.34 -6.19 0.51
CA PHE A 102 -5.77 -5.30 -0.56
C PHE A 102 -6.30 -3.94 -0.07
N PRO A 103 -7.19 -3.84 0.94
CA PRO A 103 -7.69 -2.56 1.43
C PRO A 103 -6.57 -1.67 1.95
N ARG A 104 -5.60 -2.28 2.65
CA ARG A 104 -4.43 -1.55 3.16
C ARG A 104 -3.58 -0.95 2.04
N ILE A 105 -3.35 -1.70 0.96
CA ILE A 105 -2.59 -1.21 -0.21
C ILE A 105 -3.35 -0.06 -0.89
N HIS A 106 -4.66 -0.21 -1.07
CA HIS A 106 -5.49 0.81 -1.70
C HIS A 106 -5.62 2.08 -0.86
N ALA A 107 -5.85 1.94 0.44
CA ALA A 107 -5.88 3.05 1.39
C ALA A 107 -4.53 3.80 1.42
N LYS A 108 -3.40 3.07 1.39
CA LYS A 108 -2.07 3.66 1.32
C LYS A 108 -1.84 4.44 0.02
N LYS A 109 -2.32 3.91 -1.12
CA LYS A 109 -2.26 4.64 -2.40
C LYS A 109 -3.10 5.92 -2.37
N ARG A 110 -4.33 5.87 -1.84
CA ARG A 110 -5.16 7.08 -1.64
C ARG A 110 -4.46 8.09 -0.75
N ALA A 111 -3.89 7.65 0.37
CA ALA A 111 -3.12 8.50 1.27
C ALA A 111 -1.95 9.19 0.57
N GLN A 112 -1.20 8.48 -0.28
CA GLN A 112 -0.10 9.07 -1.05
C GLN A 112 -0.58 10.13 -2.05
N LEU A 113 -1.74 9.93 -2.68
CA LEU A 113 -2.34 10.92 -3.58
C LEU A 113 -2.77 12.17 -2.81
N ILE A 114 -3.30 12.02 -1.60
CA ILE A 114 -3.64 13.13 -0.71
C ILE A 114 -2.37 13.88 -0.29
N ASP A 115 -1.35 13.16 0.18
CA ASP A 115 -0.08 13.74 0.68
C ASP A 115 0.60 14.61 -0.39
N ARG A 116 0.52 14.20 -1.65
CA ARG A 116 1.13 14.90 -2.79
C ARG A 116 0.51 16.27 -3.02
N GLU A 117 -0.80 16.39 -2.89
CA GLU A 117 -1.54 17.62 -3.20
C GLU A 117 -1.75 18.51 -1.97
N LEU A 118 -1.65 17.95 -0.76
CA LEU A 118 -1.99 18.63 0.50
C LEU A 118 -1.23 19.93 0.72
N LEU A 119 0.09 19.95 0.51
CA LEU A 119 0.88 21.14 0.78
C LEU A 119 0.55 22.28 -0.19
N PHE A 120 0.29 21.96 -1.46
CA PHE A 120 -0.12 22.93 -2.47
C PHE A 120 -1.50 23.49 -2.13
N ALA A 121 -2.47 22.61 -1.86
CA ALA A 121 -3.82 22.99 -1.47
C ALA A 121 -3.86 23.93 -0.25
N LEU A 122 -3.08 23.62 0.80
CA LEU A 122 -3.04 24.48 1.99
C LEU A 122 -2.39 25.84 1.71
N ARG A 123 -1.39 25.91 0.83
CA ARG A 123 -0.81 27.19 0.38
C ARG A 123 -1.83 28.02 -0.39
N ASP A 124 -2.61 27.38 -1.26
CA ASP A 124 -3.65 28.07 -2.02
C ASP A 124 -4.74 28.62 -1.09
N VAL A 125 -5.18 27.84 -0.09
CA VAL A 125 -6.08 28.35 0.98
C VAL A 125 -5.47 29.55 1.69
N SER A 126 -4.18 29.53 2.01
CA SER A 126 -3.52 30.66 2.68
C SER A 126 -3.52 31.92 1.84
N VAL A 127 -3.25 31.79 0.53
CA VAL A 127 -3.25 32.92 -0.41
C VAL A 127 -4.66 33.52 -0.55
N GLU A 128 -5.68 32.68 -0.66
CA GLU A 128 -7.07 33.13 -0.76
C GLU A 128 -7.55 33.81 0.53
N MET A 129 -7.12 33.29 1.68
CA MET A 129 -7.39 33.93 2.98
C MET A 129 -6.69 35.28 3.12
N ASP A 130 -5.44 35.40 2.66
CA ASP A 130 -4.72 36.67 2.61
C ASP A 130 -5.40 37.68 1.66
N ALA A 131 -6.11 37.20 0.64
CA ALA A 131 -6.94 38.00 -0.26
C ALA A 131 -8.30 38.41 0.36
N GLY A 132 -8.58 38.01 1.60
CA GLY A 132 -9.78 38.38 2.35
C GLY A 132 -10.92 37.36 2.27
N MET A 133 -10.69 36.18 1.69
CA MET A 133 -11.67 35.09 1.67
C MET A 133 -11.84 34.46 3.06
N SER A 134 -13.05 33.99 3.39
CA SER A 134 -13.26 33.24 4.62
C SER A 134 -12.61 31.84 4.52
N PHE A 135 -12.22 31.25 5.65
CA PHE A 135 -11.63 29.90 5.67
C PHE A 135 -12.54 28.85 5.03
N VAL A 136 -13.86 28.94 5.24
CA VAL A 136 -14.83 27.99 4.70
C VAL A 136 -14.94 28.12 3.17
N ASP A 137 -14.95 29.34 2.65
CA ASP A 137 -14.99 29.59 1.20
C ASP A 137 -13.68 29.12 0.54
N ALA A 138 -12.55 29.35 1.19
CA ALA A 138 -11.25 28.89 0.71
C ALA A 138 -11.14 27.35 0.68
N LEU A 139 -11.74 26.65 1.66
CA LEU A 139 -11.87 25.19 1.63
C LEU A 139 -12.79 24.70 0.50
N GLU A 140 -13.79 25.48 0.12
CA GLU A 140 -14.69 25.14 -1.00
C GLU A 140 -13.93 25.11 -2.33
N LEU A 141 -12.94 25.97 -2.53
CA LEU A 141 -12.08 25.94 -3.73
C LEU A 141 -11.29 24.63 -3.86
N LEU A 142 -10.98 23.95 -2.75
CA LEU A 142 -10.26 22.68 -2.78
C LEU A 142 -11.13 21.49 -3.20
N THR A 143 -12.45 21.67 -3.35
CA THR A 143 -13.38 20.63 -3.77
C THR A 143 -13.20 20.19 -5.22
N GLU A 144 -12.43 20.94 -6.01
CA GLU A 144 -12.07 20.64 -7.39
C GLU A 144 -10.54 20.82 -7.59
N GLY A 145 -9.95 20.16 -8.59
CA GLY A 145 -8.55 20.38 -8.98
C GLY A 145 -7.46 19.58 -8.26
N TYR A 146 -7.70 19.01 -7.07
CA TYR A 146 -6.68 18.30 -6.25
C TYR A 146 -6.92 16.77 -6.15
N GLY A 147 -7.63 16.19 -7.11
CA GLY A 147 -7.82 14.74 -7.23
C GLY A 147 -8.44 14.09 -5.99
N THR A 148 -7.73 13.16 -5.35
CA THR A 148 -8.24 12.45 -4.16
C THR A 148 -8.38 13.38 -2.94
N LEU A 149 -7.59 14.45 -2.83
CA LEU A 149 -7.77 15.44 -1.76
C LEU A 149 -9.11 16.18 -1.91
N SER A 150 -9.48 16.52 -3.14
CA SER A 150 -10.78 17.14 -3.44
C SER A 150 -11.97 16.26 -3.04
N GLU A 151 -11.86 14.92 -3.14
CA GLU A 151 -12.90 14.01 -2.63
C GLU A 151 -13.07 14.12 -1.10
N GLU A 152 -11.99 14.37 -0.35
CA GLU A 152 -12.02 14.54 1.10
C GLU A 152 -12.54 15.92 1.49
N MET A 153 -12.11 16.98 0.78
CA MET A 153 -12.60 18.34 1.00
C MET A 153 -14.09 18.49 0.67
N ASN A 154 -14.58 17.79 -0.35
CA ASN A 154 -16.02 17.71 -0.65
C ASN A 154 -16.83 17.17 0.52
N GLU A 155 -16.34 16.15 1.24
CA GLU A 155 -17.04 15.63 2.43
C GLU A 155 -17.03 16.66 3.57
N VAL A 156 -15.90 17.32 3.80
CA VAL A 156 -15.77 18.35 4.83
C VAL A 156 -16.73 19.52 4.55
N VAL A 157 -16.70 20.08 3.35
CA VAL A 157 -17.57 21.20 2.94
C VAL A 157 -19.04 20.80 2.99
N LYS A 158 -19.39 19.57 2.59
CA LYS A 158 -20.75 19.05 2.71
C LYS A 158 -21.21 18.97 4.17
N ASP A 159 -20.37 18.48 5.08
CA ASP A 159 -20.70 18.41 6.51
C ASP A 159 -20.90 19.81 7.11
N ILE A 160 -20.11 20.80 6.67
CA ILE A 160 -20.25 22.21 7.06
C ILE A 160 -21.57 22.79 6.57
N ARG A 161 -21.93 22.56 5.29
CA ARG A 161 -23.20 23.03 4.70
C ARG A 161 -24.44 22.46 5.40
N ILE A 162 -24.33 21.27 5.98
CA ILE A 162 -25.42 20.63 6.74
C ILE A 162 -25.50 21.16 8.19
N GLY A 163 -24.58 22.05 8.59
CA GLY A 163 -24.60 22.76 9.87
C GLY A 163 -23.60 22.26 10.91
N THR A 164 -22.65 21.40 10.52
CA THR A 164 -21.51 21.06 11.41
C THR A 164 -20.52 22.23 11.45
N SER A 165 -19.87 22.48 12.59
CA SER A 165 -18.73 23.40 12.62
C SER A 165 -17.56 22.90 11.76
N ALA A 166 -16.71 23.81 11.30
CA ALA A 166 -15.59 23.48 10.43
C ALA A 166 -14.58 22.56 11.13
N GLU A 167 -14.27 22.83 12.40
CA GLU A 167 -13.37 22.03 13.21
C GLU A 167 -13.88 20.60 13.41
N ASP A 168 -15.17 20.39 13.64
CA ASP A 168 -15.74 19.06 13.84
C ASP A 168 -15.87 18.29 12.50
N ALA A 169 -16.14 19.00 11.40
CA ALA A 169 -16.16 18.41 10.06
C ALA A 169 -14.76 17.92 9.64
N ILE A 170 -13.72 18.73 9.87
CA ILE A 170 -12.33 18.38 9.61
C ILE A 170 -11.88 17.21 10.50
N GLU A 171 -12.19 17.25 11.80
CA GLU A 171 -11.82 16.18 12.74
C GLU A 171 -12.47 14.84 12.36
N ARG A 172 -13.75 14.86 11.96
CA ARG A 172 -14.45 13.65 11.50
C ARG A 172 -13.86 13.08 10.22
N ASN A 173 -13.46 13.91 9.25
CA ASN A 173 -12.78 13.43 8.04
C ASN A 173 -11.38 12.87 8.37
N MET A 174 -10.63 13.56 9.24
CA MET A 174 -9.31 13.13 9.72
C MET A 174 -9.32 11.70 10.29
N HIS A 175 -10.33 11.32 11.07
CA HIS A 175 -10.42 9.98 11.65
C HIS A 175 -10.59 8.86 10.61
N LYS A 176 -11.23 9.14 9.48
CA LYS A 176 -11.46 8.19 8.38
C LYS A 176 -10.27 8.07 7.43
N ASN A 177 -9.40 9.08 7.40
CA ASN A 177 -8.26 9.10 6.50
C ASN A 177 -7.12 8.17 6.98
N VAL A 178 -6.19 7.78 6.09
CA VAL A 178 -4.99 6.99 6.44
C VAL A 178 -3.71 7.79 6.29
N SER A 179 -3.74 8.90 5.55
CA SER A 179 -2.60 9.81 5.42
C SER A 179 -2.15 10.33 6.78
N ARG A 180 -0.84 10.25 7.04
CA ARG A 180 -0.25 10.81 8.26
C ARG A 180 -0.09 12.33 8.16
N LEU A 181 0.32 12.83 6.99
CA LEU A 181 0.55 14.25 6.74
C LEU A 181 -0.78 15.02 6.85
N TYR A 182 -1.85 14.50 6.23
CA TYR A 182 -3.20 15.04 6.34
C TYR A 182 -3.68 15.08 7.78
N LYS A 183 -3.49 13.99 8.54
CA LYS A 183 -3.88 13.95 9.96
C LYS A 183 -3.12 14.96 10.81
N SER A 184 -1.81 15.09 10.59
CA SER A 184 -0.97 16.07 11.28
C SER A 184 -1.47 17.50 10.99
N ALA A 185 -1.74 17.81 9.72
CA ALA A 185 -2.27 19.10 9.29
C ALA A 185 -3.65 19.38 9.92
N ALA A 186 -4.61 18.47 9.71
CA ALA A 186 -5.98 18.59 10.18
C ALA A 186 -6.04 18.77 11.70
N LEU A 187 -5.28 17.98 12.46
CA LEU A 187 -5.23 18.08 13.91
C LEU A 187 -4.74 19.45 14.39
N ARG A 188 -3.69 19.99 13.75
CA ARG A 188 -3.13 21.31 14.09
C ARG A 188 -4.11 22.43 13.75
N ILE A 189 -4.77 22.35 12.60
CA ILE A 189 -5.80 23.32 12.18
C ILE A 189 -6.97 23.29 13.19
N VAL A 190 -7.53 22.11 13.48
CA VAL A 190 -8.63 21.94 14.44
C VAL A 190 -8.26 22.46 15.82
N SER A 191 -7.07 22.12 16.32
CA SER A 191 -6.60 22.56 17.64
C SER A 191 -6.41 24.07 17.70
N GLY A 192 -5.90 24.69 16.63
CA GLY A 192 -5.73 26.13 16.54
C GLY A 192 -7.06 26.88 16.48
N ILE A 193 -8.02 26.40 15.68
CA ILE A 193 -9.38 26.96 15.60
C ILE A 193 -10.06 26.91 16.98
N ARG A 194 -10.03 25.74 17.66
CA ARG A 194 -10.61 25.57 19.01
C ARG A 194 -9.95 26.47 20.06
N SER A 195 -8.70 26.84 19.86
CA SER A 195 -7.95 27.74 20.75
C SER A 195 -8.19 29.23 20.44
N GLY A 196 -9.01 29.55 19.43
CA GLY A 196 -9.27 30.92 19.00
C GLY A 196 -8.08 31.58 18.30
N ALA A 197 -7.16 30.79 17.73
CA ALA A 197 -6.04 31.33 16.97
C ALA A 197 -6.53 32.01 15.68
N ASP A 198 -5.83 33.06 15.28
CA ASP A 198 -6.01 33.69 13.96
C ASP A 198 -5.71 32.67 12.85
N ILE A 199 -6.68 32.41 11.97
CA ILE A 199 -6.61 31.30 11.00
C ILE A 199 -5.49 31.51 9.95
N PRO A 200 -5.29 32.71 9.35
CA PRO A 200 -4.16 32.95 8.45
C PRO A 200 -2.81 32.66 9.12
N THR A 201 -2.60 33.19 10.33
CA THR A 201 -1.37 32.96 11.10
C THR A 201 -1.18 31.48 11.44
N LEU A 202 -2.26 30.80 11.84
CA LEU A 202 -2.26 29.37 12.12
C LEU A 202 -1.88 28.55 10.88
N LEU A 203 -2.45 28.88 9.73
CA LEU A 203 -2.24 28.17 8.47
C LEU A 203 -0.80 28.32 7.99
N ALA A 204 -0.21 29.51 8.10
CA ALA A 204 1.21 29.74 7.82
C ALA A 204 2.12 28.82 8.67
N VAL A 205 1.85 28.72 9.97
CA VAL A 205 2.59 27.83 10.88
C VAL A 205 2.39 26.35 10.49
N VAL A 206 1.17 25.95 10.11
CA VAL A 206 0.89 24.58 9.66
C VAL A 206 1.66 24.27 8.37
N ILE A 207 1.65 25.17 7.38
CA ILE A 207 2.36 25.01 6.11
C ILE A 207 3.87 24.90 6.34
N GLU A 208 4.45 25.71 7.22
CA GLU A 208 5.87 25.66 7.53
C GLU A 208 6.25 24.31 8.18
N ASN A 209 5.46 23.86 9.16
CA ASN A 209 5.65 22.56 9.79
C ASN A 209 5.55 21.40 8.78
N LEU A 210 4.56 21.43 7.89
CA LEU A 210 4.39 20.39 6.86
C LEU A 210 5.52 20.44 5.83
N THR A 211 5.99 21.63 5.48
CA THR A 211 7.14 21.80 4.58
C THR A 211 8.40 21.16 5.17
N GLU A 212 8.66 21.37 6.47
CA GLU A 212 9.77 20.73 7.17
C GLU A 212 9.58 19.21 7.29
N GLU A 213 8.35 18.73 7.52
CA GLU A 213 8.06 17.29 7.55
C GLU A 213 8.30 16.64 6.18
N VAL A 214 7.86 17.27 5.08
CA VAL A 214 8.11 16.79 3.71
C VAL A 214 9.61 16.80 3.39
N LYS A 215 10.34 17.87 3.74
CA LYS A 215 11.81 17.92 3.57
C LYS A 215 12.51 16.80 4.35
N ALA A 216 12.08 16.54 5.59
CA ALA A 216 12.62 15.47 6.41
C ALA A 216 12.35 14.09 5.78
N GLN A 217 11.15 13.86 5.24
CA GLN A 217 10.80 12.64 4.52
C GLN A 217 11.69 12.43 3.29
N VAL A 218 11.88 13.48 2.46
CA VAL A 218 12.75 13.42 1.28
C VAL A 218 14.21 13.14 1.67
N LYS A 219 14.71 13.78 2.74
CA LYS A 219 16.07 13.56 3.25
C LYS A 219 16.26 12.13 3.77
N SER A 220 15.36 11.65 4.63
CA SER A 220 15.39 10.28 5.15
C SER A 220 15.33 9.26 4.02
N TYR A 221 14.50 9.54 3.02
CA TYR A 221 14.37 8.70 1.84
C TYR A 221 15.66 8.63 1.03
N GLY A 222 16.33 9.76 0.79
CA GLY A 222 17.63 9.81 0.14
C GLY A 222 18.70 9.02 0.91
N GLN A 223 18.68 9.10 2.24
CA GLN A 223 19.57 8.31 3.12
C GLN A 223 19.29 6.81 3.01
N GLU A 224 18.02 6.39 3.02
CA GLU A 224 17.64 4.99 2.84
C GLU A 224 18.11 4.45 1.49
N ILE A 225 17.86 5.15 0.38
CA ILE A 225 18.36 4.71 -0.94
C ILE A 225 19.87 4.58 -0.92
N ASN A 226 20.58 5.57 -0.37
CA ASN A 226 22.03 5.57 -0.36
C ASN A 226 22.58 4.36 0.43
N LEU A 227 21.96 4.03 1.56
CA LEU A 227 22.29 2.83 2.33
C LEU A 227 22.06 1.57 1.48
N TRP A 228 20.90 1.42 0.85
CA TRP A 228 20.59 0.26 0.02
C TRP A 228 21.50 0.15 -1.21
N ALA A 229 21.85 1.27 -1.84
CA ALA A 229 22.79 1.32 -2.97
C ALA A 229 24.20 0.91 -2.53
N THR A 230 24.65 1.37 -1.37
CA THR A 230 25.95 0.98 -0.79
C THR A 230 25.99 -0.50 -0.44
N LEU A 231 24.94 -1.02 0.20
CA LEU A 231 24.81 -2.45 0.49
C LEU A 231 24.80 -3.29 -0.79
N TYR A 232 24.10 -2.84 -1.83
CA TYR A 232 24.10 -3.50 -3.13
C TYR A 232 25.49 -3.47 -3.79
N LEU A 233 26.23 -2.37 -3.71
CA LEU A 233 27.62 -2.31 -4.19
C LEU A 233 28.49 -3.34 -3.49
N ILE A 234 28.42 -3.45 -2.16
CA ILE A 234 29.25 -4.38 -1.39
C ILE A 234 28.82 -5.84 -1.66
N VAL A 235 27.54 -6.16 -1.50
CA VAL A 235 27.04 -7.55 -1.53
C VAL A 235 26.76 -8.04 -2.93
N GLY A 236 26.25 -7.18 -3.81
CA GLY A 236 25.91 -7.56 -5.18
C GLY A 236 27.09 -7.50 -6.12
N ILE A 237 27.98 -6.51 -5.97
CA ILE A 237 29.05 -6.28 -6.94
C ILE A 237 30.41 -6.72 -6.37
N VAL A 238 30.86 -6.13 -5.26
CA VAL A 238 32.23 -6.32 -4.73
C VAL A 238 32.45 -7.75 -4.21
N LEU A 239 31.56 -8.27 -3.37
CA LEU A 239 31.72 -9.62 -2.80
C LEU A 239 31.74 -10.71 -3.88
N PRO A 240 30.83 -10.73 -4.88
CA PRO A 240 30.89 -11.70 -5.96
C PRO A 240 32.10 -11.53 -6.86
N SER A 241 32.52 -10.31 -7.17
CA SER A 241 33.71 -10.09 -8.02
C SER A 241 34.99 -10.54 -7.31
N MET A 242 35.14 -10.21 -6.03
CA MET A 242 36.27 -10.66 -5.20
C MET A 242 36.22 -12.17 -4.99
N GLY A 243 35.04 -12.74 -4.71
CA GLY A 243 34.84 -14.18 -4.55
C GLY A 243 35.21 -14.95 -5.81
N LEU A 244 34.81 -14.48 -6.99
CA LEU A 244 35.19 -15.08 -8.27
C LEU A 244 36.70 -14.98 -8.50
N THR A 245 37.30 -13.82 -8.22
CA THR A 245 38.76 -13.63 -8.35
C THR A 245 39.54 -14.57 -7.43
N LEU A 246 39.14 -14.66 -6.16
CA LEU A 246 39.76 -15.57 -5.19
C LEU A 246 39.57 -17.03 -5.57
N MET A 247 38.41 -17.40 -6.09
CA MET A 247 38.12 -18.75 -6.59
C MET A 247 39.08 -19.13 -7.72
N VAL A 248 39.25 -18.25 -8.72
CA VAL A 248 40.20 -18.45 -9.84
C VAL A 248 41.65 -18.54 -9.34
N MET A 249 42.04 -17.67 -8.40
CA MET A 249 43.36 -17.69 -7.78
C MET A 249 43.62 -19.02 -7.04
N LEU A 250 42.70 -19.46 -6.18
CA LEU A 250 42.82 -20.71 -5.43
C LEU A 250 42.87 -21.93 -6.34
N SER A 251 42.11 -21.94 -7.44
CA SER A 251 42.18 -22.98 -8.47
C SER A 251 43.61 -23.15 -9.00
N THR A 252 44.31 -22.04 -9.21
CA THR A 252 45.68 -22.02 -9.73
C THR A 252 46.69 -22.60 -8.73
N PHE A 253 46.53 -22.32 -7.43
CA PHE A 253 47.45 -22.80 -6.39
C PHE A 253 47.19 -24.25 -5.95
N THR A 254 45.93 -24.66 -5.89
CA THR A 254 45.53 -25.97 -5.35
C THR A 254 45.37 -27.04 -6.43
N GLY A 255 45.35 -26.64 -7.71
CA GLY A 255 45.06 -27.54 -8.82
C GLY A 255 43.60 -28.00 -8.89
N LEU A 256 42.72 -27.47 -8.04
CA LEU A 256 41.28 -27.73 -8.11
C LEU A 256 40.70 -27.08 -9.36
N VAL A 257 40.39 -27.90 -10.37
CA VAL A 257 39.69 -27.44 -11.57
C VAL A 257 38.20 -27.36 -11.28
N PHE A 258 37.63 -26.16 -11.37
CA PHE A 258 36.19 -26.00 -11.27
C PHE A 258 35.51 -26.49 -12.56
N THR A 259 34.53 -27.37 -12.42
CA THR A 259 33.76 -27.87 -13.56
C THR A 259 33.04 -26.72 -14.27
N PRO A 260 33.03 -26.65 -15.61
CA PRO A 260 32.31 -25.61 -16.37
C PRO A 260 30.85 -25.43 -15.95
N THR A 261 30.18 -26.54 -15.59
CA THR A 261 28.82 -26.55 -15.06
C THR A 261 28.65 -25.68 -13.79
N LEU A 262 29.61 -25.73 -12.86
CA LEU A 262 29.55 -24.94 -11.62
C LEU A 262 29.68 -23.44 -11.92
N ILE A 263 30.54 -23.08 -12.87
CA ILE A 263 30.74 -21.68 -13.30
C ILE A 263 29.45 -21.15 -13.94
N TYR A 264 28.79 -21.93 -14.80
CA TYR A 264 27.50 -21.53 -15.39
C TYR A 264 26.40 -21.39 -14.34
N ILE A 265 26.34 -22.29 -13.35
CA ILE A 265 25.36 -22.20 -12.25
C ILE A 265 25.58 -20.92 -11.44
N ILE A 266 26.83 -20.61 -11.06
CA ILE A 266 27.17 -19.37 -10.34
C ILE A 266 26.84 -18.14 -11.18
N GLY A 267 27.15 -18.15 -12.48
CA GLY A 267 26.83 -17.07 -13.40
C GLY A 267 25.34 -16.80 -13.52
N ILE A 268 24.52 -17.84 -13.70
CA ILE A 268 23.06 -17.73 -13.75
C ILE A 268 22.52 -17.22 -12.40
N PHE A 269 23.02 -17.76 -11.28
CA PHE A 269 22.62 -17.31 -9.96
C PHE A 269 22.92 -15.82 -9.75
N LEU A 270 24.12 -15.35 -10.10
CA LEU A 270 24.49 -13.95 -9.99
C LEU A 270 23.62 -13.07 -10.89
N LEU A 271 23.31 -13.49 -12.11
CA LEU A 271 22.44 -12.75 -13.01
C LEU A 271 21.03 -12.59 -12.42
N VAL A 272 20.44 -13.68 -11.93
CA VAL A 272 19.12 -13.65 -11.26
C VAL A 272 19.15 -12.78 -10.01
N PHE A 273 20.23 -12.87 -9.21
CA PHE A 273 20.42 -12.05 -8.02
C PHE A 273 20.47 -10.55 -8.36
N HIS A 274 21.26 -10.15 -9.37
CA HIS A 274 21.35 -8.76 -9.81
C HIS A 274 20.02 -8.24 -10.35
N ALA A 275 19.33 -9.03 -11.16
CA ALA A 275 18.00 -8.67 -11.67
C ALA A 275 16.99 -8.44 -10.54
N SER A 276 16.99 -9.32 -9.53
CA SER A 276 16.14 -9.20 -8.33
C SER A 276 16.50 -7.95 -7.51
N ALA A 277 17.79 -7.71 -7.26
CA ALA A 277 18.26 -6.57 -6.48
C ALA A 277 17.94 -5.23 -7.15
N ILE A 278 18.13 -5.12 -8.47
CA ILE A 278 17.76 -3.92 -9.24
C ILE A 278 16.23 -3.71 -9.19
N GLY A 279 15.44 -4.79 -9.29
CA GLY A 279 13.98 -4.73 -9.16
C GLY A 279 13.55 -4.18 -7.79
N LEU A 280 14.18 -4.65 -6.71
CA LEU A 280 13.95 -4.16 -5.36
C LEU A 280 14.31 -2.68 -5.22
N LEU A 281 15.48 -2.26 -5.72
CA LEU A 281 15.90 -0.85 -5.69
C LEU A 281 14.95 0.06 -6.47
N LYS A 282 14.48 -0.37 -7.65
CA LYS A 282 13.53 0.40 -8.47
C LYS A 282 12.17 0.55 -7.80
N SER A 283 11.71 -0.48 -7.09
CA SER A 283 10.42 -0.46 -6.36
C SER A 283 10.38 0.54 -5.21
N ARG A 284 11.54 1.04 -4.77
CA ARG A 284 11.66 1.97 -3.65
C ARG A 284 11.62 3.44 -4.06
N ARG A 285 11.59 3.81 -5.36
CA ARG A 285 11.57 5.23 -5.83
C ARG A 285 10.44 6.04 -5.17
N PRO A 286 10.67 7.31 -4.74
CA PRO A 286 9.64 8.09 -4.08
C PRO A 286 8.63 8.59 -5.12
N LEU A 287 7.37 8.74 -4.72
CA LEU A 287 6.29 9.25 -5.59
C LEU A 287 6.11 10.77 -5.47
N LEU A 288 6.87 11.42 -4.59
CA LEU A 288 6.82 12.85 -4.35
C LEU A 288 7.96 13.49 -5.15
N GLU A 289 7.63 13.97 -6.34
CA GLU A 289 8.39 15.04 -6.98
C GLU A 289 8.02 16.33 -6.23
N VAL A 290 9.01 16.94 -5.57
CA VAL A 290 8.89 18.28 -4.99
C VAL A 290 9.09 19.30 -6.10
#